data_AF-A0A7J5LI66-F1
#
_entry.id   AF-A0A7J5LI66-F1
#
_cell.length_a   1.000
_cell.length_b   1.000
_cell.length_c   1.000
_cell.angle_alpha   90.00
_cell.angle_beta   90.00
_cell.angle_gamma   90.00
#
_symmetry.space_group_name_H-M   'P 1'
#
loop_
_entity.id
_entity.type
_entity.pdbx_description
1 polymer ?
#
loop_
_entity_poly.entity_id
_entity_poly.type
_entity_poly.pdbx_seq_one_letter_code
_entity_poly.pdbx_strand_id
1 'polypeptide(L)'
;MTDSKELVVPSDDPWMSHAFISKIAAQVSLPYRRQEMHEIVKRNGSLEVHFICGADCLPYGKYPRLFELWACTMIKTGDDCWNPETRTLNLGSSFRDFLRLLNVNVGGRQLKVIKPQFERLFRCTYQILNLTDPNQTDMAAFVVAPRVHIDWLNETKPLKRGEKADNWVTLSKEYVRMLQDSPVPVDLPTVAKIKSPMALDVYWWLTKRYYNMHDRVSIKWQKLYDQFGSDSAMNQFRRNFKQAVAEVLEVYPAARITCGREYVTLWPSQTSVPTVAQTCIAEHASARTVDAQIKDAERAVQAEERVQERRKAAEERTERELAAERARAELDAYKAAHDGLTPFEVARRSHDSQAMPDDRMEPGIEPTLF
;
A
#
# COMPACT_ATOMS: atom_id res chain seq x y z
N MET A 1 13.40 22.21 0.15
CA MET A 1 12.09 21.95 -0.47
C MET A 1 12.23 20.65 -1.23
N THR A 2 11.83 19.54 -0.61
CA THR A 2 11.81 18.22 -1.24
C THR A 2 10.74 18.21 -2.32
N ASP A 3 11.11 17.75 -3.52
CA ASP A 3 10.22 17.73 -4.69
C ASP A 3 9.03 16.83 -4.38
N SER A 4 7.84 17.43 -4.21
CA SER A 4 6.64 16.74 -3.70
C SER A 4 6.12 15.62 -4.62
N LYS A 5 6.76 15.46 -5.78
CA LYS A 5 6.48 14.45 -6.80
C LYS A 5 7.35 13.20 -6.71
N GLU A 6 8.38 13.22 -5.86
CA GLU A 6 9.27 12.08 -5.64
C GLU A 6 8.49 10.93 -4.98
N LEU A 7 8.91 9.70 -5.24
CA LEU A 7 8.27 8.48 -4.73
C LEU A 7 9.13 7.94 -3.59
N VAL A 8 8.52 7.61 -2.45
CA VAL A 8 9.23 6.88 -1.39
C VAL A 8 9.22 5.40 -1.77
N VAL A 9 10.39 4.85 -2.08
CA VAL A 9 10.56 3.41 -2.20
C VAL A 9 10.96 2.90 -0.80
N PRO A 10 10.17 2.04 -0.14
CA PRO A 10 10.55 1.50 1.17
C PRO A 10 11.86 0.71 1.05
N SER A 11 12.87 1.08 1.85
CA SER A 11 14.23 0.53 1.76
C SER A 11 14.39 -0.88 2.35
N ASP A 12 13.40 -1.37 3.11
CA ASP A 12 13.62 -2.44 4.08
C ASP A 12 12.91 -3.77 3.75
N ASP A 13 12.28 -3.90 2.57
CA ASP A 13 11.59 -5.15 2.19
C ASP A 13 12.49 -6.05 1.31
N PRO A 14 12.70 -7.33 1.65
CA PRO A 14 13.53 -8.22 0.86
C PRO A 14 12.79 -8.56 -0.44
N TRP A 15 13.33 -8.09 -1.56
CA TRP A 15 12.80 -8.23 -2.93
C TRP A 15 11.55 -7.40 -3.26
N MET A 16 11.78 -6.27 -3.94
CA MET A 16 10.86 -5.55 -4.83
C MET A 16 9.40 -5.49 -4.34
N SER A 17 9.12 -4.67 -3.33
CA SER A 17 7.73 -4.29 -3.00
C SER A 17 7.03 -3.61 -4.19
N HIS A 18 7.81 -2.94 -5.04
CA HIS A 18 7.33 -2.18 -6.18
C HIS A 18 8.08 -2.53 -7.48
N ALA A 19 7.39 -2.41 -8.60
CA ALA A 19 7.94 -2.50 -9.96
C ALA A 19 7.64 -1.22 -10.74
N PHE A 20 8.24 -1.10 -11.91
CA PHE A 20 8.05 0.03 -12.81
C PHE A 20 7.50 -0.44 -14.16
N ILE A 21 6.50 0.26 -14.68
CA ILE A 21 5.99 0.07 -16.04
C ILE A 21 6.20 1.34 -16.85
N SER A 22 6.35 1.22 -18.17
CA SER A 22 6.53 2.38 -19.04
C SER A 22 5.31 3.32 -18.98
N LYS A 23 5.57 4.62 -19.16
CA LYS A 23 4.50 5.62 -19.27
C LYS A 23 3.52 5.29 -20.40
N ILE A 24 4.01 4.76 -21.51
CA ILE A 24 3.21 4.42 -22.69
C ILE A 24 2.25 3.27 -22.38
N ALA A 25 2.72 2.19 -21.74
CA ALA A 25 1.87 1.06 -21.35
C ALA A 25 0.81 1.42 -20.30
N ALA A 26 1.04 2.47 -19.50
CA ALA A 26 0.03 3.03 -18.60
C ALA A 26 -0.99 3.96 -19.30
N GLN A 27 -0.78 4.32 -20.57
CA GLN A 27 -1.64 5.24 -21.33
C GLN A 27 -2.42 4.56 -22.45
N VAL A 28 -1.83 3.55 -23.09
CA VAL A 28 -2.42 2.75 -24.17
C VAL A 28 -1.99 1.30 -24.00
N SER A 29 -2.79 0.35 -24.52
CA SER A 29 -2.47 -1.06 -24.34
C SER A 29 -2.28 -1.84 -25.64
N LEU A 30 -1.43 -2.87 -25.54
CA LEU A 30 -1.36 -3.95 -26.52
C LEU A 30 -2.71 -4.70 -26.60
N PRO A 31 -2.97 -5.49 -27.65
CA PRO A 31 -4.17 -6.29 -27.73
C PRO A 31 -4.35 -7.23 -26.53
N TYR A 32 -5.60 -7.39 -26.10
CA TYR A 32 -5.97 -8.36 -25.08
C TYR A 32 -5.91 -9.79 -25.63
N ARG A 33 -6.34 -9.98 -26.88
CA ARG A 33 -6.39 -11.27 -27.57
C ARG A 33 -5.57 -11.21 -28.87
N ARG A 34 -5.35 -12.37 -29.48
CA ARG A 34 -4.75 -12.46 -30.81
C ARG A 34 -5.57 -11.63 -31.80
N GLN A 35 -4.89 -10.93 -32.68
CA GLN A 35 -5.48 -10.12 -33.74
C GLN A 35 -4.99 -10.65 -35.08
N GLU A 36 -5.83 -10.55 -36.10
CA GLU A 36 -5.45 -10.88 -37.48
C GLU A 36 -4.78 -9.69 -38.20
N MET A 37 -5.08 -8.46 -37.75
CA MET A 37 -4.49 -7.26 -38.31
C MET A 37 -3.00 -7.13 -37.96
N HIS A 38 -2.22 -6.64 -38.92
CA HIS A 38 -0.78 -6.42 -38.78
C HIS A 38 -0.42 -5.07 -38.16
N GLU A 39 -1.39 -4.17 -38.01
CA GLU A 39 -1.20 -2.86 -37.38
C GLU A 39 -2.42 -2.51 -36.54
N ILE A 40 -2.21 -1.92 -35.37
CA ILE A 40 -3.25 -1.28 -34.57
C ILE A 40 -2.80 0.13 -34.19
N VAL A 41 -3.76 1.05 -34.12
CA VAL A 41 -3.54 2.43 -33.70
C VAL A 41 -4.27 2.66 -32.38
N LYS A 42 -3.55 3.14 -31.36
CA LYS A 42 -4.11 3.51 -30.06
C LYS A 42 -3.96 5.00 -29.82
N ARG A 43 -4.98 5.62 -29.23
CA ARG A 43 -5.03 7.07 -29.01
C ARG A 43 -5.41 7.43 -27.59
N ASN A 44 -4.66 8.35 -26.98
CA ASN A 44 -4.97 8.96 -25.69
C ASN A 44 -4.72 10.47 -25.74
N GLY A 45 -5.75 11.25 -26.05
CA GLY A 45 -5.61 12.69 -26.24
C GLY A 45 -4.76 12.98 -27.48
N SER A 46 -3.63 13.69 -27.29
CA SER A 46 -2.65 13.97 -28.35
C SER A 46 -1.64 12.86 -28.59
N LEU A 47 -1.60 11.84 -27.72
CA LEU A 47 -0.71 10.68 -27.91
C LEU A 47 -1.36 9.69 -28.87
N GLU A 48 -0.62 9.30 -29.89
CA GLU A 48 -0.97 8.23 -30.83
C GLU A 48 0.15 7.20 -30.89
N VAL A 49 -0.19 5.92 -30.79
CA VAL A 49 0.77 4.83 -30.78
C VAL A 49 0.33 3.77 -31.78
N HIS A 50 1.17 3.52 -32.77
CA HIS A 50 1.01 2.45 -33.73
C HIS A 50 1.84 1.27 -33.26
N PHE A 51 1.20 0.11 -33.15
CA PHE A 51 1.90 -1.15 -32.97
C PHE A 51 1.83 -1.91 -34.28
N ILE A 52 3.00 -2.16 -34.86
CA ILE A 52 3.15 -2.83 -36.16
C ILE A 52 3.78 -4.20 -35.94
N CYS A 53 3.11 -5.21 -36.46
CA CYS A 53 3.52 -6.61 -36.38
C CYS A 53 4.79 -6.85 -37.20
N GLY A 54 5.82 -7.43 -36.58
CA GLY A 54 7.02 -7.93 -37.28
C GLY A 54 7.11 -9.47 -37.34
N ALA A 55 6.01 -10.16 -37.07
CA ALA A 55 5.92 -11.62 -36.98
C ALA A 55 4.60 -12.14 -37.59
N ASP A 56 4.03 -13.21 -37.04
CA ASP A 56 2.75 -13.79 -37.51
C ASP A 56 1.52 -12.99 -37.06
N CYS A 57 1.57 -12.33 -35.90
CA CYS A 57 0.54 -11.42 -35.40
C CYS A 57 1.13 -10.48 -34.33
N LEU A 58 0.39 -9.43 -33.97
CA LEU A 58 0.77 -8.50 -32.92
C LEU A 58 0.99 -9.21 -31.57
N PRO A 59 1.91 -8.75 -30.71
CA PRO A 59 2.05 -9.29 -29.36
C PRO A 59 0.77 -9.06 -28.54
N TYR A 60 0.32 -10.06 -27.79
CA TYR A 60 -0.94 -9.97 -27.05
C TYR A 60 -0.91 -10.70 -25.71
N GLY A 61 -1.91 -10.40 -24.87
CA GLY A 61 -2.09 -11.08 -23.60
C GLY A 61 -1.06 -10.71 -22.52
N LYS A 62 -0.91 -11.57 -21.51
CA LYS A 62 -0.25 -11.24 -20.25
C LYS A 62 1.28 -11.18 -20.38
N TYR A 63 1.90 -12.06 -21.17
CA TYR A 63 3.38 -12.19 -21.17
C TYR A 63 4.12 -10.98 -21.72
N PRO A 64 3.73 -10.35 -22.84
CA PRO A 64 4.40 -9.14 -23.31
C PRO A 64 4.35 -7.99 -22.28
N ARG A 65 3.21 -7.85 -21.60
CA ARG A 65 3.00 -6.89 -20.51
C ARG A 65 3.92 -7.14 -19.32
N LEU A 66 4.04 -8.39 -18.89
CA LEU A 66 4.94 -8.77 -17.80
C LEU A 66 6.41 -8.59 -18.18
N PHE A 67 6.77 -8.84 -19.43
CA PHE A 67 8.11 -8.57 -19.92
C PHE A 67 8.43 -7.08 -19.84
N GLU A 68 7.52 -6.21 -20.31
CA GLU A 68 7.75 -4.77 -20.29
C GLU A 68 7.87 -4.24 -18.85
N LEU A 69 7.00 -4.71 -17.95
CA LEU A 69 7.09 -4.44 -16.51
C LEU A 69 8.45 -4.86 -15.94
N TRP A 70 8.87 -6.10 -16.22
CA TRP A 70 10.16 -6.61 -15.76
C TRP A 70 11.33 -5.80 -16.32
N ALA A 71 11.39 -5.62 -17.63
CA ALA A 71 12.47 -4.92 -18.31
C ALA A 71 12.59 -3.48 -17.81
N CYS A 72 11.46 -2.76 -17.72
CA CYS A 72 11.42 -1.40 -17.19
C CYS A 72 11.95 -1.36 -15.75
N THR A 73 11.58 -2.34 -14.93
CA THR A 73 12.04 -2.44 -13.55
C THR A 73 13.54 -2.69 -13.46
N MET A 74 14.07 -3.72 -14.14
CA MET A 74 15.50 -4.06 -14.11
C MET A 74 16.38 -2.91 -14.62
N ILE A 75 15.93 -2.23 -15.69
CA ILE A 75 16.64 -1.07 -16.25
C ILE A 75 16.62 0.11 -15.27
N LYS A 76 15.49 0.34 -14.59
CA LYS A 76 15.34 1.45 -13.65
C LYS A 76 16.12 1.24 -12.36
N THR A 77 16.18 0.02 -11.85
CA THR A 77 16.91 -0.32 -10.62
C THR A 77 18.38 -0.65 -10.87
N GLY A 78 18.80 -0.86 -12.12
CA GLY A 78 20.18 -1.23 -12.45
C GLY A 78 20.54 -2.64 -12.00
N ASP A 79 19.60 -3.58 -12.12
CA ASP A 79 19.80 -4.98 -11.73
C ASP A 79 20.94 -5.64 -12.52
N ASP A 80 21.62 -6.61 -11.91
CA ASP A 80 22.74 -7.34 -12.51
C ASP A 80 22.40 -8.04 -13.84
N CYS A 81 21.13 -8.33 -14.10
CA CYS A 81 20.70 -8.91 -15.37
C CYS A 81 20.65 -7.90 -16.54
N TRP A 82 20.81 -6.60 -16.27
CA TRP A 82 20.84 -5.50 -17.25
C TRP A 82 22.25 -4.99 -17.51
N ASN A 83 22.69 -5.08 -18.77
CA ASN A 83 23.94 -4.46 -19.22
C ASN A 83 23.63 -3.16 -20.01
N PRO A 84 23.89 -1.96 -19.44
CA PRO A 84 23.57 -0.69 -20.08
C PRO A 84 24.42 -0.36 -21.32
N GLU A 85 25.66 -0.83 -21.38
CA GLU A 85 26.58 -0.56 -22.51
C GLU A 85 26.09 -1.24 -23.80
N THR A 86 25.72 -2.52 -23.67
CA THR A 86 25.25 -3.35 -24.78
C THR A 86 23.73 -3.27 -24.97
N ARG A 87 23.00 -2.69 -24.00
CA ARG A 87 21.53 -2.70 -23.90
C ARG A 87 20.94 -4.10 -23.87
N THR A 88 21.60 -5.01 -23.17
CA THR A 88 21.22 -6.43 -23.15
C THR A 88 20.63 -6.83 -21.82
N LEU A 89 19.48 -7.49 -21.85
CA LEU A 89 18.85 -8.15 -20.70
C LEU A 89 19.05 -9.66 -20.77
N ASN A 90 19.52 -10.26 -19.68
CA ASN A 90 19.63 -11.70 -19.53
C ASN A 90 18.30 -12.31 -19.11
N LEU A 91 17.73 -13.18 -19.95
CA LEU A 91 16.42 -13.84 -19.78
C LEU A 91 16.53 -15.21 -19.09
N GLY A 92 17.57 -15.39 -18.28
CA GLY A 92 17.92 -16.65 -17.61
C GLY A 92 17.07 -16.93 -16.36
N SER A 93 17.72 -17.18 -15.23
CA SER A 93 17.03 -17.42 -13.95
C SER A 93 16.25 -16.20 -13.48
N SER A 94 16.83 -14.99 -13.59
CA SER A 94 16.23 -13.73 -13.12
C SER A 94 14.81 -13.50 -13.65
N PHE A 95 14.59 -13.68 -14.95
CA PHE A 95 13.26 -13.53 -15.53
C PHE A 95 12.28 -14.63 -15.06
N ARG A 96 12.76 -15.86 -14.90
CA ARG A 96 11.94 -16.97 -14.36
C ARG A 96 11.61 -16.76 -12.88
N ASP A 97 12.54 -16.20 -12.11
CA ASP A 97 12.35 -15.83 -10.71
C ASP A 97 11.30 -14.71 -10.61
N PHE A 98 11.38 -13.70 -11.46
CA PHE A 98 10.38 -12.63 -11.55
C PHE A 98 8.97 -13.16 -11.90
N LEU A 99 8.86 -14.07 -12.87
CA LEU A 99 7.57 -14.70 -13.17
C LEU A 99 7.02 -15.51 -11.99
N ARG A 100 7.89 -16.22 -11.24
CA ARG A 100 7.50 -16.92 -10.02
C ARG A 100 6.99 -15.96 -8.94
N LEU A 101 7.64 -14.80 -8.77
CA LEU A 101 7.16 -13.74 -7.87
C LEU A 101 5.74 -13.27 -8.23
N LEU A 102 5.40 -13.25 -9.51
CA LEU A 102 4.07 -12.91 -10.01
C LEU A 102 3.08 -14.10 -10.01
N ASN A 103 3.37 -15.17 -9.28
CA ASN A 103 2.59 -16.42 -9.24
C ASN A 103 2.40 -17.08 -10.62
N VAL A 104 3.34 -16.85 -11.55
CA VAL A 104 3.35 -17.48 -12.88
C VAL A 104 4.36 -18.62 -12.85
N ASN A 105 3.86 -19.84 -12.62
CA ASN A 105 4.69 -21.04 -12.63
C ASN A 105 5.15 -21.39 -14.06
N VAL A 106 6.44 -21.21 -14.33
CA VAL A 106 7.04 -21.48 -15.64
C VAL A 106 7.53 -22.92 -15.74
N GLY A 107 6.72 -23.78 -16.37
CA GLY A 107 7.11 -25.13 -16.79
C GLY A 107 7.28 -25.23 -18.32
N GLY A 108 7.70 -26.40 -18.82
CA GLY A 108 7.92 -26.64 -20.26
C GLY A 108 6.69 -26.31 -21.14
N ARG A 109 5.48 -26.62 -20.66
CA ARG A 109 4.22 -26.26 -21.35
C ARG A 109 4.02 -24.75 -21.43
N GLN A 110 4.38 -24.00 -20.40
CA GLN A 110 4.24 -22.54 -20.38
C GLN A 110 5.29 -21.88 -21.28
N LEU A 111 6.52 -22.39 -21.33
CA LEU A 111 7.56 -21.90 -22.23
C LEU A 111 7.14 -21.99 -23.71
N LYS A 112 6.35 -23.01 -24.10
CA LYS A 112 5.74 -23.12 -25.44
C LYS A 112 4.76 -21.99 -25.75
N VAL A 113 4.19 -21.32 -24.74
CA VAL A 113 3.30 -20.16 -24.89
C VAL A 113 4.08 -18.84 -24.80
N ILE A 114 5.03 -18.75 -23.86
CA ILE A 114 5.80 -17.52 -23.60
C ILE A 114 6.74 -17.22 -24.78
N LYS A 115 7.49 -18.20 -25.28
CA LYS A 115 8.49 -18.00 -26.33
C LYS A 115 7.90 -17.34 -27.59
N PRO A 116 6.78 -17.83 -28.18
CA PRO A 116 6.16 -17.16 -29.32
C PRO A 116 5.66 -15.74 -29.01
N GLN A 117 5.14 -15.49 -27.81
CA GLN A 117 4.72 -14.12 -27.42
C GLN A 117 5.90 -13.16 -27.34
N PHE A 118 7.05 -13.64 -26.90
CA PHE A 118 8.26 -12.86 -26.79
C PHE A 118 8.86 -12.58 -28.17
N GLU A 119 8.91 -13.59 -29.04
CA GLU A 119 9.34 -13.41 -30.43
C GLU A 119 8.46 -12.38 -31.16
N ARG A 120 7.14 -12.38 -30.93
CA ARG A 120 6.22 -11.36 -31.45
C ARG A 120 6.50 -9.98 -30.87
N LEU A 121 6.70 -9.88 -29.55
CA LEU A 121 7.00 -8.60 -28.89
C LEU A 121 8.30 -8.01 -29.41
N PHE A 122 9.37 -8.80 -29.44
CA PHE A 122 10.71 -8.36 -29.83
C PHE A 122 10.79 -7.87 -31.27
N ARG A 123 9.97 -8.43 -32.16
CA ARG A 123 9.85 -8.00 -33.56
C ARG A 123 8.82 -6.89 -33.77
N CYS A 124 8.01 -6.57 -32.77
CA CYS A 124 7.01 -5.51 -32.87
C CYS A 124 7.70 -4.15 -33.04
N THR A 125 7.16 -3.33 -33.94
CA THR A 125 7.59 -1.94 -34.12
C THR A 125 6.59 -1.01 -33.46
N TYR A 126 7.10 -0.10 -32.65
CA TYR A 126 6.34 0.95 -32.00
C TYR A 126 6.58 2.23 -32.80
N GLN A 127 5.51 2.91 -33.21
CA GLN A 127 5.58 4.29 -33.68
C GLN A 127 4.78 5.15 -32.73
N ILE A 128 5.44 6.09 -32.08
CA ILE A 128 4.86 6.97 -31.08
C ILE A 128 4.84 8.37 -31.68
N LEU A 129 3.64 8.94 -31.80
CA LEU A 129 3.40 10.28 -32.30
C LEU A 129 2.84 11.13 -31.17
N ASN A 130 3.39 12.33 -31.00
CA ASN A 130 2.85 13.32 -30.10
C ASN A 130 2.28 14.50 -30.89
N LEU A 131 0.95 14.61 -30.90
CA LEU A 131 0.19 15.58 -31.69
C LEU A 131 -0.25 16.79 -30.84
N THR A 132 0.57 17.21 -29.87
CA THR A 132 0.23 18.35 -28.99
C THR A 132 0.23 19.68 -29.75
N ASP A 133 1.18 19.87 -30.66
CA ASP A 133 1.24 21.05 -31.53
C ASP A 133 0.73 20.68 -32.94
N PRO A 134 -0.34 21.29 -33.46
CA PRO A 134 -0.83 21.04 -34.82
C PRO A 134 0.20 21.34 -35.93
N ASN A 135 1.22 22.17 -35.64
CA ASN A 135 2.23 22.61 -36.60
C ASN A 135 3.55 21.83 -36.48
N GLN A 136 3.69 20.93 -35.50
CA GLN A 136 4.90 20.12 -35.31
C GLN A 136 4.53 18.64 -35.19
N THR A 137 5.29 17.78 -35.85
CA THR A 137 5.15 16.33 -35.71
C THR A 137 6.37 15.81 -34.99
N ASP A 138 6.22 15.49 -33.70
CA ASP A 138 7.19 14.72 -32.95
C ASP A 138 6.84 13.24 -33.06
N MET A 139 7.76 12.46 -33.65
CA MET A 139 7.56 11.05 -33.92
C MET A 139 8.83 10.26 -33.64
N ALA A 140 8.68 9.13 -32.95
CA ALA A 140 9.71 8.13 -32.78
C ALA A 140 9.21 6.77 -33.27
N ALA A 141 9.99 6.09 -34.11
CA ALA A 141 9.69 4.75 -34.59
C ALA A 141 10.86 3.80 -34.33
N PHE A 142 10.58 2.65 -33.71
CA PHE A 142 11.61 1.68 -33.33
C PHE A 142 11.05 0.28 -33.12
N VAL A 143 11.88 -0.73 -33.39
CA VAL A 143 11.61 -2.11 -33.00
C VAL A 143 11.91 -2.29 -31.50
N VAL A 144 11.22 -3.20 -30.82
CA VAL A 144 11.49 -3.48 -29.39
C VAL A 144 12.92 -4.00 -29.19
N ALA A 145 13.33 -5.01 -29.97
CA ALA A 145 14.64 -5.62 -29.83
C ALA A 145 15.27 -5.95 -31.20
N PRO A 146 16.38 -5.30 -31.58
CA PRO A 146 17.08 -5.62 -32.83
C PRO A 146 17.77 -6.99 -32.81
N ARG A 147 18.13 -7.53 -31.64
CA ARG A 147 18.79 -8.83 -31.51
C ARG A 147 18.23 -9.60 -30.33
N VAL A 148 18.03 -10.90 -30.53
CA VAL A 148 17.52 -11.78 -29.49
C VAL A 148 18.10 -13.18 -29.67
N HIS A 149 18.35 -13.85 -28.55
CA HIS A 149 18.67 -15.27 -28.50
C HIS A 149 17.80 -15.92 -27.41
N ILE A 150 16.90 -16.83 -27.81
CA ILE A 150 16.06 -17.61 -26.89
C ILE A 150 16.09 -19.09 -27.28
N ASP A 151 16.66 -19.91 -26.40
CA ASP A 151 16.83 -21.36 -26.56
C ASP A 151 16.06 -22.18 -25.51
N TRP A 152 14.95 -21.64 -24.97
CA TRP A 152 14.18 -22.25 -23.88
C TRP A 152 13.58 -23.64 -24.15
N LEU A 153 13.51 -24.08 -25.41
CA LEU A 153 12.80 -25.29 -25.83
C LEU A 153 13.69 -26.22 -26.67
N ASN A 154 15.01 -26.09 -26.59
CA ASN A 154 15.92 -26.93 -27.35
C ASN A 154 16.00 -28.34 -26.77
N GLU A 155 15.19 -29.25 -27.33
CA GLU A 155 15.19 -30.67 -26.94
C GLU A 155 16.51 -31.37 -27.35
N THR A 156 17.25 -30.82 -28.31
CA THR A 156 18.54 -31.38 -28.80
C THR A 156 19.76 -30.92 -27.98
N LYS A 157 19.60 -29.87 -27.16
CA LYS A 157 20.59 -29.39 -26.20
C LYS A 157 19.93 -29.22 -24.82
N PRO A 158 19.59 -30.33 -24.13
CA PRO A 158 19.15 -30.21 -22.75
C PRO A 158 20.27 -29.54 -21.94
N LEU A 159 19.93 -28.43 -21.28
CA LEU A 159 20.86 -27.71 -20.40
C LEU A 159 21.45 -28.71 -19.41
N LYS A 160 22.77 -28.84 -19.38
CA LYS A 160 23.42 -29.67 -18.36
C LYS A 160 23.10 -29.10 -16.99
N ARG A 161 23.05 -29.95 -15.96
CA ARG A 161 22.81 -29.53 -14.58
C ARG A 161 23.89 -28.50 -14.18
N GLY A 162 23.50 -27.23 -14.01
CA GLY A 162 24.41 -26.13 -13.66
C GLY A 162 24.83 -25.22 -14.84
N GLU A 163 24.48 -25.56 -16.08
CA GLU A 163 24.76 -24.74 -17.27
C GLU A 163 23.68 -23.66 -17.42
N LYS A 164 24.08 -22.38 -17.39
CA LYS A 164 23.14 -21.27 -17.59
C LYS A 164 22.73 -21.24 -19.05
N ALA A 165 21.42 -21.28 -19.28
CA ALA A 165 20.87 -21.09 -20.61
C ALA A 165 21.16 -19.65 -21.07
N ASP A 166 21.95 -19.50 -22.13
CA ASP A 166 22.39 -18.19 -22.67
C ASP A 166 21.24 -17.48 -23.41
N ASN A 167 20.17 -17.13 -22.68
CA ASN A 167 19.03 -16.41 -23.25
C ASN A 167 19.20 -14.94 -22.96
N TRP A 168 19.17 -14.12 -24.00
CA TRP A 168 19.35 -12.69 -23.88
C TRP A 168 18.56 -11.95 -24.95
N VAL A 169 18.26 -10.69 -24.66
CA VAL A 169 17.64 -9.76 -25.60
C VAL A 169 18.37 -8.44 -25.57
N THR A 170 18.82 -7.97 -26.73
CA THR A 170 19.35 -6.63 -26.90
C THR A 170 18.20 -5.71 -27.29
N LEU A 171 17.85 -4.77 -26.42
CA LEU A 171 16.78 -3.79 -26.65
C LEU A 171 17.26 -2.65 -27.56
N SER A 172 16.34 -2.08 -28.33
CA SER A 172 16.65 -0.87 -29.11
C SER A 172 16.89 0.31 -28.16
N LYS A 173 17.68 1.27 -28.64
CA LYS A 173 18.04 2.46 -27.85
C LYS A 173 16.80 3.28 -27.50
N GLU A 174 15.89 3.40 -28.45
CA GLU A 174 14.65 4.16 -28.34
C GLU A 174 13.67 3.45 -27.40
N TYR A 175 13.57 2.11 -27.45
CA TYR A 175 12.76 1.35 -26.49
C TYR A 175 13.28 1.53 -25.05
N VAL A 176 14.60 1.46 -24.82
CA VAL A 176 15.19 1.72 -23.50
C VAL A 176 14.87 3.14 -23.01
N ARG A 177 15.00 4.15 -23.88
CA ARG A 177 14.63 5.54 -23.55
C ARG A 177 13.15 5.66 -23.18
N MET A 178 12.26 4.99 -23.91
CA MET A 178 10.83 4.94 -23.60
C MET A 178 10.55 4.31 -22.22
N LEU A 179 11.27 3.24 -21.86
CA LEU A 179 11.14 2.62 -20.54
C LEU A 179 11.67 3.51 -19.40
N GLN A 180 12.71 4.29 -19.67
CA GLN A 180 13.32 5.21 -18.69
C GLN A 180 12.56 6.54 -18.56
N ASP A 181 11.78 6.95 -19.57
CA ASP A 181 10.98 8.17 -19.52
C ASP A 181 9.81 8.04 -18.54
N SER A 182 9.99 8.65 -17.37
CA SER A 182 8.93 8.87 -16.38
C SER A 182 8.10 7.61 -16.06
N PRO A 183 8.74 6.47 -15.73
CA PRO A 183 8.05 5.21 -15.51
C PRO A 183 7.08 5.29 -14.33
N VAL A 184 6.03 4.48 -14.39
CA VAL A 184 4.96 4.44 -13.40
C VAL A 184 5.27 3.37 -12.36
N PRO A 185 5.35 3.70 -11.07
CA PRO A 185 5.52 2.71 -10.01
C PRO A 185 4.22 1.90 -9.84
N VAL A 186 4.36 0.61 -9.60
CA VAL A 186 3.24 -0.30 -9.36
C VAL A 186 3.56 -1.27 -8.23
N ASP A 187 2.54 -1.70 -7.50
CA ASP A 187 2.66 -2.64 -6.39
C ASP A 187 2.75 -4.09 -6.93
N LEU A 188 3.86 -4.77 -6.65
CA LEU A 188 4.12 -6.12 -7.18
C LEU A 188 3.14 -7.18 -6.62
N PRO A 189 2.85 -7.20 -5.31
CA PRO A 189 1.81 -8.07 -4.74
C PRO A 189 0.44 -7.91 -5.42
N THR A 190 0.04 -6.67 -5.75
CA THR A 190 -1.18 -6.38 -6.51
C THR A 190 -1.12 -6.95 -7.92
N VAL A 191 -0.03 -6.71 -8.66
CA VAL A 191 0.17 -7.26 -10.01
C VAL A 191 0.12 -8.79 -10.01
N ALA A 192 0.68 -9.44 -8.99
CA ALA A 192 0.70 -10.90 -8.86
C ALA A 192 -0.70 -11.52 -8.70
N LYS A 193 -1.66 -10.78 -8.13
CA LYS A 193 -3.05 -11.23 -7.96
C LYS A 193 -3.88 -11.07 -9.25
N ILE A 194 -3.50 -10.15 -10.12
CA ILE A 194 -4.20 -9.87 -11.38
C ILE A 194 -3.91 -10.96 -12.42
N LYS A 195 -4.97 -11.55 -12.97
CA LYS A 195 -4.93 -12.62 -13.98
C LYS A 195 -5.18 -12.06 -15.38
N SER A 196 -6.10 -11.11 -15.54
CA SER A 196 -6.46 -10.59 -16.85
C SER A 196 -5.43 -9.57 -17.37
N PRO A 197 -4.92 -9.72 -18.61
CA PRO A 197 -4.12 -8.69 -19.28
C PRO A 197 -4.82 -7.32 -19.32
N MET A 198 -6.14 -7.30 -19.52
CA MET A 198 -6.89 -6.03 -19.54
C MET A 198 -6.98 -5.41 -18.14
N ALA A 199 -7.07 -6.23 -17.09
CA ALA A 199 -7.04 -5.74 -15.71
C ALA A 199 -5.66 -5.16 -15.35
N LEU A 200 -4.56 -5.73 -15.86
CA LEU A 200 -3.23 -5.12 -15.73
C LEU A 200 -3.20 -3.72 -16.37
N ASP A 201 -3.70 -3.58 -17.59
CA ASP A 201 -3.72 -2.29 -18.29
C ASP A 201 -4.57 -1.26 -17.54
N VAL A 202 -5.75 -1.67 -17.04
CA VAL A 202 -6.64 -0.80 -16.24
C VAL A 202 -5.96 -0.39 -14.94
N TYR A 203 -5.30 -1.32 -14.26
CA TYR A 203 -4.58 -1.05 -13.03
C TYR A 203 -3.46 -0.01 -13.25
N TRP A 204 -2.60 -0.21 -14.26
CA TRP A 204 -1.54 0.75 -14.60
C TRP A 204 -2.08 2.11 -14.98
N TRP A 205 -3.15 2.12 -15.77
CA TRP A 205 -3.84 3.34 -16.18
C TRP A 205 -4.41 4.12 -15.00
N LEU A 206 -5.09 3.44 -14.06
CA LEU A 206 -5.61 4.07 -12.86
C LEU A 206 -4.49 4.61 -11.99
N THR A 207 -3.41 3.85 -11.77
CA THR A 207 -2.25 4.29 -11.00
C THR A 207 -1.63 5.56 -11.58
N LYS A 208 -1.43 5.61 -12.90
CA LYS A 208 -0.92 6.82 -13.57
C LYS A 208 -1.91 7.98 -13.52
N ARG A 209 -3.20 7.70 -13.68
CA ARG A 209 -4.22 8.75 -13.79
C ARG A 209 -4.48 9.42 -12.45
N TYR A 210 -4.59 8.64 -11.36
CA TYR A 210 -4.79 9.17 -10.02
C TYR A 210 -3.62 10.00 -9.52
N TYR A 211 -2.39 9.74 -9.99
CA TYR A 211 -1.21 10.54 -9.65
C TYR A 211 -1.37 12.04 -9.97
N ASN A 212 -2.08 12.39 -11.05
CA ASN A 212 -2.28 13.76 -11.50
C ASN A 212 -3.73 14.25 -11.42
N MET A 213 -4.60 13.55 -10.68
CA MET A 213 -6.04 13.82 -10.71
C MET A 213 -6.50 14.61 -9.49
N HIS A 214 -7.03 15.81 -9.74
CA HIS A 214 -7.58 16.69 -8.69
C HIS A 214 -9.11 16.80 -8.75
N ASP A 215 -9.70 16.64 -9.93
CA ASP A 215 -11.14 16.78 -10.16
C ASP A 215 -11.75 15.51 -10.74
N ARG A 216 -13.08 15.39 -10.63
CA ARG A 216 -13.85 14.31 -11.26
C ARG A 216 -13.69 14.36 -12.78
N VAL A 217 -13.46 13.20 -13.40
CA VAL A 217 -13.36 13.07 -14.86
C VAL A 217 -14.34 12.02 -15.36
N SER A 218 -15.14 12.38 -16.38
CA SER A 218 -16.03 11.44 -17.08
C SER A 218 -15.54 11.20 -18.51
N ILE A 219 -15.25 9.94 -18.82
CA ILE A 219 -14.60 9.52 -20.08
C ILE A 219 -15.61 8.73 -20.91
N LYS A 220 -15.83 9.15 -22.16
CA LYS A 220 -16.69 8.42 -23.10
C LYS A 220 -16.09 7.03 -23.38
N TRP A 221 -16.96 6.04 -23.52
CA TRP A 221 -16.54 4.68 -23.90
C TRP A 221 -15.70 4.62 -25.18
N GLN A 222 -15.97 5.50 -26.16
CA GLN A 222 -15.16 5.56 -27.38
C GLN A 222 -13.70 5.90 -27.08
N LYS A 223 -13.43 6.86 -26.20
CA LYS A 223 -12.06 7.25 -25.85
C LYS A 223 -11.31 6.12 -25.12
N LEU A 224 -12.00 5.33 -24.32
CA LEU A 224 -11.41 4.13 -23.71
C LEU A 224 -11.19 3.01 -24.73
N TYR A 225 -12.09 2.88 -25.70
CA TYR A 225 -11.91 1.94 -26.80
C TYR A 225 -10.70 2.33 -27.66
N ASP A 226 -10.48 3.61 -27.91
CA ASP A 226 -9.30 4.09 -28.64
C ASP A 226 -7.99 3.79 -27.87
N GLN A 227 -8.03 3.69 -26.52
CA GLN A 227 -6.86 3.35 -25.68
C GLN A 227 -6.63 1.84 -25.54
N PHE A 228 -7.69 1.10 -25.23
CA PHE A 228 -7.64 -0.31 -24.79
C PHE A 228 -8.31 -1.28 -25.75
N GLY A 229 -9.21 -0.78 -26.59
CA GLY A 229 -9.94 -1.56 -27.58
C GLY A 229 -9.03 -2.13 -28.66
N SER A 230 -9.55 -3.09 -29.40
CA SER A 230 -8.86 -3.80 -30.48
C SER A 230 -9.93 -4.15 -31.52
N ASP A 231 -9.90 -5.30 -32.18
CA ASP A 231 -10.91 -5.71 -33.17
C ASP A 231 -12.32 -5.99 -32.60
N SER A 232 -12.46 -6.14 -31.28
CA SER A 232 -13.75 -6.52 -30.67
C SER A 232 -14.83 -5.45 -30.82
N ALA A 233 -16.09 -5.84 -30.99
CA ALA A 233 -17.21 -4.90 -30.97
C ALA A 233 -17.32 -4.13 -29.63
N MET A 234 -17.83 -2.89 -29.69
CA MET A 234 -17.94 -1.97 -28.54
C MET A 234 -18.67 -2.58 -27.33
N ASN A 235 -19.71 -3.39 -27.55
CA ASN A 235 -20.43 -4.07 -26.47
C ASN A 235 -19.55 -5.10 -25.75
N GLN A 236 -18.78 -5.90 -26.49
CA GLN A 236 -17.83 -6.86 -25.94
C GLN A 236 -16.71 -6.16 -25.18
N PHE A 237 -16.18 -5.06 -25.73
CA PHE A 237 -15.20 -4.23 -25.06
C PHE A 237 -15.72 -3.72 -23.71
N ARG A 238 -16.92 -3.12 -23.67
CA ARG A 238 -17.52 -2.63 -22.42
C ARG A 238 -17.69 -3.74 -21.38
N ARG A 239 -18.07 -4.96 -21.81
CA ARG A 239 -18.17 -6.13 -20.91
C ARG A 239 -16.82 -6.51 -20.34
N ASN A 240 -15.81 -6.68 -21.19
CA ASN A 240 -14.46 -7.06 -20.77
C ASN A 240 -13.84 -6.00 -19.87
N PHE A 241 -14.01 -4.71 -20.20
CA PHE A 241 -13.50 -3.61 -19.40
C PHE A 241 -14.15 -3.55 -18.02
N LYS A 242 -15.47 -3.74 -17.93
CA LYS A 242 -16.17 -3.82 -16.63
C LYS A 242 -15.67 -4.99 -15.78
N GLN A 243 -15.44 -6.15 -16.39
CA GLN A 243 -14.87 -7.30 -15.70
C GLN A 243 -13.44 -7.02 -15.21
N ALA A 244 -12.63 -6.37 -16.04
CA ALA A 244 -11.28 -5.94 -15.66
C ALA A 244 -11.32 -4.93 -14.51
N VAL A 245 -12.24 -3.96 -14.53
CA VAL A 245 -12.43 -3.02 -13.42
C VAL A 245 -12.84 -3.74 -12.14
N ALA A 246 -13.74 -4.72 -12.21
CA ALA A 246 -14.13 -5.51 -11.03
C ALA A 246 -12.92 -6.25 -10.42
N GLU A 247 -12.10 -6.90 -11.25
CA GLU A 247 -10.86 -7.56 -10.83
C GLU A 247 -9.86 -6.57 -10.21
N VAL A 248 -9.74 -5.35 -10.76
CA VAL A 248 -8.87 -4.31 -10.18
C VAL A 248 -9.40 -3.82 -8.83
N LEU A 249 -10.71 -3.68 -8.66
CA LEU A 249 -11.31 -3.23 -7.39
C LEU A 249 -11.12 -4.26 -6.25
N GLU A 250 -10.97 -5.55 -6.58
CA GLU A 250 -10.65 -6.59 -5.58
C GLU A 250 -9.23 -6.40 -4.99
N VAL A 251 -8.28 -5.93 -5.79
CA VAL A 251 -6.87 -5.80 -5.40
C VAL A 251 -6.46 -4.36 -5.07
N TYR A 252 -7.21 -3.37 -5.55
CA TYR A 252 -7.00 -1.95 -5.32
C TYR A 252 -8.32 -1.26 -4.92
N PRO A 253 -8.81 -1.51 -3.68
CA PRO A 253 -10.13 -1.08 -3.25
C PRO A 253 -10.29 0.44 -3.15
N ALA A 254 -9.19 1.17 -2.97
CA ALA A 254 -9.20 2.63 -2.94
C ALA A 254 -9.53 3.24 -4.31
N ALA A 255 -9.38 2.52 -5.43
CA ALA A 255 -9.66 3.07 -6.75
C ALA A 255 -11.13 3.50 -6.91
N ARG A 256 -11.37 4.80 -7.11
CA ARG A 256 -12.71 5.36 -7.27
C ARG A 256 -13.12 5.47 -8.74
N ILE A 257 -13.63 4.37 -9.28
CA ILE A 257 -14.10 4.24 -10.66
C ILE A 257 -15.55 3.74 -10.72
N THR A 258 -16.34 4.25 -11.65
CA THR A 258 -17.70 3.77 -11.92
C THR A 258 -17.94 3.66 -13.42
N CYS A 259 -18.36 2.48 -13.87
CA CYS A 259 -18.66 2.20 -15.27
C CYS A 259 -20.15 2.41 -15.60
N GLY A 260 -20.52 3.63 -15.97
CA GLY A 260 -21.89 3.98 -16.37
C GLY A 260 -22.27 3.51 -17.78
N ARG A 261 -23.48 3.89 -18.23
CA ARG A 261 -24.01 3.54 -19.55
C ARG A 261 -23.23 4.22 -20.69
N GLU A 262 -22.98 5.52 -20.56
CA GLU A 262 -22.32 6.34 -21.59
C GLU A 262 -20.87 6.68 -21.26
N TYR A 263 -20.57 6.83 -19.96
CA TYR A 263 -19.28 7.27 -19.47
C TYR A 263 -18.73 6.31 -18.41
N VAL A 264 -17.41 6.20 -18.37
CA VAL A 264 -16.68 5.73 -17.19
C VAL A 264 -16.24 6.96 -16.41
N THR A 265 -16.64 7.05 -15.15
CA THR A 265 -16.33 8.20 -14.30
C THR A 265 -15.28 7.80 -13.28
N LEU A 266 -14.30 8.67 -13.10
CA LEU A 266 -13.26 8.59 -12.09
C LEU A 266 -13.46 9.73 -11.09
N TRP A 267 -13.12 9.48 -9.84
CA TRP A 267 -12.99 10.50 -8.80
C TRP A 267 -11.56 10.50 -8.25
N PRO A 268 -11.06 11.63 -7.74
CA PRO A 268 -9.75 11.68 -7.08
C PRO A 268 -9.64 10.59 -6.01
N SER A 269 -8.53 9.86 -6.06
CA SER A 269 -8.20 8.79 -5.12
C SER A 269 -6.69 8.68 -4.90
N GLN A 270 -6.29 8.01 -3.82
CA GLN A 270 -4.90 7.66 -3.55
C GLN A 270 -4.37 6.73 -4.64
N THR A 271 -3.12 6.87 -5.04
CA THR A 271 -2.45 5.96 -5.98
C THR A 271 -2.14 4.63 -5.32
N SER A 272 -2.01 3.56 -6.12
CA SER A 272 -1.69 2.23 -5.59
C SER A 272 -0.33 2.18 -4.91
N VAL A 273 0.63 2.97 -5.40
CA VAL A 273 1.91 3.23 -4.74
C VAL A 273 1.86 4.66 -4.25
N PRO A 274 1.98 4.92 -2.94
CA PRO A 274 1.85 6.27 -2.40
C PRO A 274 3.02 7.15 -2.85
N THR A 275 2.69 8.40 -3.18
CA THR A 275 3.67 9.47 -3.39
C THR A 275 4.23 9.96 -2.06
N VAL A 276 5.41 10.61 -2.06
CA VAL A 276 5.95 11.26 -0.84
C VAL A 276 4.90 12.14 -0.17
N ALA A 277 4.17 12.95 -0.95
CA ALA A 277 3.11 13.80 -0.42
C ALA A 277 1.99 13.01 0.27
N GLN A 278 1.53 11.90 -0.33
CA GLN A 278 0.48 11.06 0.25
C GLN A 278 0.97 10.34 1.51
N THR A 279 2.21 9.85 1.52
CA THR A 279 2.83 9.24 2.70
C THR A 279 2.90 10.24 3.85
N CYS A 280 3.41 11.45 3.61
CA CYS A 280 3.45 12.50 4.64
C CYS A 280 2.06 12.90 5.15
N ILE A 281 1.05 12.97 4.27
CA ILE A 281 -0.34 13.24 4.68
C ILE A 281 -0.88 12.10 5.56
N ALA A 282 -0.61 10.84 5.21
CA ALA A 282 -1.04 9.67 5.97
C ALA A 282 -0.35 9.58 7.33
N GLU A 283 0.94 9.89 7.41
CA GLU A 283 1.72 9.97 8.65
C GLU A 283 1.18 11.07 9.57
N HIS A 284 0.92 12.27 9.04
CA HIS A 284 0.32 13.37 9.81
C HIS A 284 -1.10 13.03 10.30
N ALA A 285 -1.91 12.34 9.50
CA ALA A 285 -3.23 11.89 9.91
C ALA A 285 -3.16 10.83 11.02
N SER A 286 -2.22 9.89 10.91
CA SER A 286 -1.97 8.87 11.92
C SER A 286 -1.49 9.50 13.24
N ALA A 287 -0.53 10.43 13.19
CA ALA A 287 -0.04 11.15 14.36
C ALA A 287 -1.17 11.91 15.09
N ARG A 288 -2.03 12.61 14.35
CA ARG A 288 -3.21 13.29 14.93
C ARG A 288 -4.18 12.33 15.62
N THR A 289 -4.32 11.11 15.09
CA THR A 289 -5.20 10.08 15.67
C THR A 289 -4.61 9.55 16.97
N VAL A 290 -3.30 9.31 17.00
CA VAL A 290 -2.57 8.91 18.21
C VAL A 290 -2.65 10.00 19.27
N ASP A 291 -2.41 11.27 18.89
CA ASP A 291 -2.52 12.42 19.81
C ASP A 291 -3.93 12.56 20.40
N ALA A 292 -4.98 12.29 19.60
CA ALA A 292 -6.36 12.28 20.07
C ALA A 292 -6.61 11.14 21.06
N GLN A 293 -6.13 9.93 20.78
CA GLN A 293 -6.24 8.78 21.68
C GLN A 293 -5.52 9.01 23.01
N ILE A 294 -4.33 9.63 22.98
CA ILE A 294 -3.59 9.99 24.20
C ILE A 294 -4.40 10.99 25.04
N LYS A 295 -4.93 12.05 24.43
CA LYS A 295 -5.74 13.05 25.14
C LYS A 295 -7.02 12.45 25.73
N ASP A 296 -7.66 11.53 25.03
CA ASP A 296 -8.85 10.85 25.54
C ASP A 296 -8.50 9.90 26.71
N ALA A 297 -7.36 9.22 26.65
CA ALA A 297 -6.85 8.41 27.75
C ALA A 297 -6.48 9.28 28.98
N GLU A 298 -5.80 10.41 28.79
CA GLU A 298 -5.47 11.36 29.86
C GLU A 298 -6.74 11.90 30.54
N ARG A 299 -7.78 12.23 29.76
CA ARG A 299 -9.08 12.66 30.28
C ARG A 299 -9.78 11.56 31.08
N ALA A 300 -9.68 10.30 30.64
CA ALA A 300 -10.24 9.16 31.36
C ALA A 300 -9.55 8.96 32.72
N VAL A 301 -8.21 9.03 32.75
CA VAL A 301 -7.43 8.95 34.00
C VAL A 301 -7.82 10.09 34.96
N GLN A 302 -7.87 11.33 34.47
CA GLN A 302 -8.29 12.47 35.29
C GLN A 302 -9.74 12.34 35.80
N ALA A 303 -10.62 11.70 35.03
CA ALA A 303 -11.99 11.45 35.47
C ALA A 303 -12.04 10.39 36.58
N GLU A 304 -11.26 9.32 36.47
CA GLU A 304 -11.13 8.30 37.51
C GLU A 304 -10.54 8.88 38.80
N GLU A 305 -9.48 9.69 38.71
CA GLU A 305 -8.88 10.38 39.87
C GLU A 305 -9.92 11.24 40.60
N ARG A 306 -10.71 12.04 39.86
CA ARG A 306 -11.80 12.85 40.46
C ARG A 306 -12.88 12.00 41.12
N VAL A 307 -13.17 10.81 40.60
CA VAL A 307 -14.13 9.87 41.22
C VAL A 307 -13.54 9.31 42.51
N GLN A 308 -12.27 8.95 42.52
CA GLN A 308 -11.57 8.47 43.73
C GLN A 308 -11.50 9.57 44.79
N GLU A 309 -11.16 10.80 44.43
CA GLU A 309 -11.17 11.94 45.35
C GLU A 309 -12.55 12.18 45.95
N ARG A 310 -13.61 12.14 45.14
CA ARG A 310 -15.00 12.27 45.63
C ARG A 310 -15.40 11.14 46.57
N ARG A 311 -14.98 9.91 46.26
CA ARG A 311 -15.24 8.74 47.11
C ARG A 311 -14.53 8.88 48.46
N LYS A 312 -13.24 9.22 48.44
CA LYS A 312 -12.46 9.45 49.66
C LYS A 312 -13.04 10.59 50.51
N ALA A 313 -13.44 11.70 49.88
CA ALA A 313 -14.09 12.81 50.58
C ALA A 313 -15.46 12.44 51.16
N ALA A 314 -16.20 11.52 50.54
CA ALA A 314 -17.44 11.00 51.08
C ALA A 314 -17.17 10.10 52.30
N GLU A 315 -16.18 9.20 52.21
CA GLU A 315 -15.73 8.33 53.31
C GLU A 315 -15.29 9.18 54.53
N GLU A 316 -14.47 10.22 54.32
CA GLU A 316 -14.07 11.15 55.38
C GLU A 316 -15.25 11.91 56.01
N ARG A 317 -16.28 12.26 55.22
CA ARG A 317 -17.51 12.88 55.78
C ARG A 317 -18.26 11.92 56.67
N THR A 318 -18.47 10.67 56.23
CA THR A 318 -19.12 9.64 57.05
C THR A 318 -18.35 9.35 58.33
N GLU A 319 -17.01 9.30 58.29
CA GLU A 319 -16.20 9.12 59.50
C GLU A 319 -16.35 10.31 60.46
N ARG A 320 -16.36 11.55 59.95
CA ARG A 320 -16.57 12.75 60.78
C ARG A 320 -17.96 12.76 61.42
N GLU A 321 -18.98 12.37 60.69
CA GLU A 321 -20.35 12.24 61.24
C GLU A 321 -20.40 11.20 62.36
N LEU A 322 -19.81 10.03 62.14
CA LEU A 322 -19.75 8.96 63.15
C LEU A 322 -18.94 9.39 64.39
N ALA A 323 -17.83 10.10 64.21
CA ALA A 323 -17.04 10.65 65.30
C ALA A 323 -17.79 11.73 66.09
N ALA A 324 -18.55 12.60 65.40
CA ALA A 324 -19.39 13.60 66.05
C ALA A 324 -20.54 12.94 66.84
N GLU A 325 -21.13 11.85 66.32
CA GLU A 325 -22.14 11.07 67.03
C GLU A 325 -21.58 10.41 68.29
N ARG A 326 -20.38 9.80 68.19
CA ARG A 326 -19.66 9.25 69.36
C ARG A 326 -19.35 10.31 70.40
N ALA A 327 -18.83 11.46 69.99
CA ALA A 327 -18.53 12.57 70.91
C ALA A 327 -19.80 13.10 71.61
N ARG A 328 -20.94 13.15 70.91
CA ARG A 328 -22.24 13.48 71.52
C ARG A 328 -22.66 12.43 72.54
N ALA A 329 -22.54 11.14 72.20
CA ALA A 329 -22.85 10.05 73.12
C ALA A 329 -21.95 10.08 74.37
N GLU A 330 -20.66 10.37 74.23
CA GLU A 330 -19.73 10.55 75.36
C GLU A 330 -20.09 11.76 76.21
N LEU A 331 -20.43 12.90 75.60
CA LEU A 331 -20.87 14.10 76.32
C LEU A 331 -22.16 13.84 77.10
N ASP A 332 -23.10 13.11 76.51
CA ASP A 332 -24.36 12.75 77.16
C ASP A 332 -24.13 11.75 78.30
N ALA A 333 -23.21 10.79 78.13
CA ALA A 333 -22.77 9.90 79.21
C ALA A 333 -22.07 10.66 80.36
N TYR A 334 -21.20 11.62 80.04
CA TYR A 334 -20.54 12.49 81.01
C TYR A 334 -21.54 13.34 81.79
N LYS A 335 -22.49 13.96 81.10
CA LYS A 335 -23.58 14.72 81.73
C LYS A 335 -24.41 13.82 82.64
N ALA A 336 -24.76 12.61 82.20
CA ALA A 336 -25.50 11.64 83.03
C ALA A 336 -24.71 11.20 84.27
N ALA A 337 -23.39 11.03 84.16
CA ALA A 337 -22.52 10.66 85.29
C ALA A 337 -22.27 11.79 86.30
N HIS A 338 -22.52 13.04 85.91
CA HIS A 338 -22.26 14.23 86.71
C HIS A 338 -23.49 15.10 86.98
N ASP A 339 -24.67 14.60 86.67
CA ASP A 339 -25.92 15.28 86.92
C ASP A 339 -26.13 15.52 88.43
N GLY A 340 -26.32 16.77 88.82
CA GLY A 340 -26.47 17.18 90.22
C GLY A 340 -25.18 17.47 91.02
N LEU A 341 -23.99 17.39 90.42
CA LEU A 341 -22.71 17.77 91.07
C LEU A 341 -22.30 19.21 90.75
N THR A 342 -21.75 19.94 91.73
CA THR A 342 -21.22 21.29 91.50
C THR A 342 -19.85 21.24 90.82
N PRO A 343 -19.41 22.28 90.08
CA PRO A 343 -18.13 22.29 89.36
C PRO A 343 -16.90 22.00 90.24
N PHE A 344 -16.96 22.34 91.53
CA PHE A 344 -15.91 22.07 92.52
C PHE A 344 -15.84 20.58 92.94
N GLU A 345 -16.98 19.87 92.95
CA GLU A 345 -17.06 18.45 93.34
C GLU A 345 -16.62 17.52 92.21
N VAL A 346 -16.88 17.90 90.96
CA VAL A 346 -16.39 17.21 89.77
C VAL A 346 -14.86 17.24 89.72
N ALA A 347 -14.25 18.42 89.94
CA ALA A 347 -12.80 18.60 89.94
C ALA A 347 -12.08 17.74 91.01
N ARG A 348 -12.71 17.56 92.18
CA ARG A 348 -12.17 16.75 93.29
C ARG A 348 -12.13 15.26 92.96
N ARG A 349 -13.20 14.71 92.35
CA ARG A 349 -13.26 13.30 91.92
C ARG A 349 -12.26 12.97 90.80
N SER A 350 -12.04 13.89 89.86
CA SER A 350 -11.03 13.71 88.80
C SER A 350 -9.60 13.78 89.34
N HIS A 351 -9.34 14.60 90.37
CA HIS A 351 -8.03 14.69 91.00
C HIS A 351 -7.68 13.45 91.83
N ASP A 352 -8.68 12.81 92.46
CA ASP A 352 -8.53 11.56 93.22
C ASP A 352 -8.31 10.32 92.30
N SER A 353 -8.79 10.39 91.05
CA SER A 353 -8.64 9.30 90.07
C SER A 353 -7.26 9.27 89.38
N GLN A 354 -6.46 10.32 89.52
CA GLN A 354 -5.07 10.40 89.05
C GLN A 354 -4.03 10.01 90.12
N ALA A 355 -4.47 9.41 91.24
CA ALA A 355 -3.56 8.80 92.21
C ALA A 355 -2.91 7.53 91.62
N MET A 356 -1.60 7.63 91.36
CA MET A 356 -0.70 6.53 91.01
C MET A 356 -0.84 5.33 91.96
N PRO A 357 -0.80 4.08 91.45
CA PRO A 357 -0.25 2.96 92.18
C PRO A 357 1.22 2.72 91.79
N ASP A 358 1.99 2.58 92.85
CA ASP A 358 3.42 2.31 92.99
C ASP A 358 3.84 0.90 92.53
N ASP A 359 5.15 0.77 92.31
CA ASP A 359 5.93 -0.41 91.93
C ASP A 359 5.54 -1.72 92.62
N ARG A 360 5.48 -2.82 91.83
CA ARG A 360 5.83 -4.18 92.27
C ARG A 360 6.10 -5.12 91.07
N MET A 361 7.40 -5.30 90.81
CA MET A 361 8.12 -6.52 90.39
C MET A 361 7.59 -7.36 89.21
N GLU A 362 8.38 -7.39 88.13
CA GLU A 362 8.28 -8.38 87.02
C GLU A 362 8.44 -9.85 87.49
N PRO A 363 8.13 -10.84 86.62
CA PRO A 363 9.20 -11.37 85.74
C PRO A 363 8.74 -11.82 84.33
N GLY A 364 9.60 -11.65 83.32
CA GLY A 364 9.73 -12.62 82.21
C GLY A 364 9.69 -12.10 80.76
N ILE A 365 10.84 -11.64 80.26
CA ILE A 365 11.57 -12.10 79.03
C ILE A 365 10.71 -12.93 78.03
N GLU A 366 10.54 -12.54 76.75
CA GLU A 366 11.55 -12.64 75.68
C GLU A 366 11.37 -11.60 74.54
N PRO A 367 12.48 -11.14 73.93
CA PRO A 367 12.47 -10.32 72.71
C PRO A 367 12.63 -11.20 71.46
N THR A 368 11.89 -10.88 70.39
CA THR A 368 12.29 -11.27 69.03
C THR A 368 12.21 -10.09 68.10
N LEU A 369 13.40 -9.56 67.81
CA LEU A 369 13.74 -9.10 66.47
C LEU A 369 13.61 -10.29 65.52
N PHE A 370 12.82 -10.13 64.46
CA PHE A 370 13.33 -10.09 63.09
C PHE A 370 12.46 -9.18 62.24
#